data_AF-A0A3D1DYA8-F1
#
_entry.id   AF-A0A3D1DYA8-F1
#
_cell.length_a   1.000
_cell.length_b   1.000
_cell.length_c   1.000
_cell.angle_alpha   90.00
_cell.angle_beta   90.00
_cell.angle_gamma   90.00
#
_symmetry.space_group_name_H-M   'P 1'
#
loop_
_entity.id
_entity.type
_entity.pdbx_description
1 polymer ?
#
loop_
_entity_poly.entity_id
_entity_poly.type
_entity_poly.pdbx_seq_one_letter_code
_entity_poly.pdbx_strand_id
1 'polypeptide(L)'
;TNDSLCEHLSASGLEGVIAVVACDKPPVGTLAAVLEHNRPAIIMSDGSIRPGTDSATGEPIDIITSYQLAGSDDQDMKRRIALEACP
;
A
#
# COMPACT_ATOMS: atom_id res chain seq x y z
N THR A 1 0.15 13.36 3.42
CA THR A 1 -0.18 13.18 1.98
C THR A 1 -1.07 14.27 1.45
N ASN A 2 -2.23 14.56 2.05
CA ASN A 2 -3.13 15.63 1.61
C ASN A 2 -2.41 17.00 1.53
N ASP A 3 -1.93 17.54 2.65
CA ASP A 3 -1.34 18.89 2.71
C ASP A 3 -0.23 19.08 1.64
N SER A 4 0.68 18.11 1.55
CA SER A 4 1.77 18.13 0.58
C SER A 4 1.28 18.14 -0.88
N LEU A 5 0.21 17.40 -1.18
CA LEU A 5 -0.41 17.40 -2.51
C LEU A 5 -1.18 18.70 -2.77
N CYS A 6 -1.90 19.24 -1.77
CA CYS A 6 -2.61 20.50 -1.91
C CYS A 6 -1.65 21.65 -2.21
N GLU A 7 -0.51 21.70 -1.53
CA GLU A 7 0.57 22.66 -1.80
C GLU A 7 1.11 22.50 -3.22
N HIS A 8 1.42 21.25 -3.63
CA HIS A 8 1.94 20.98 -4.96
C HIS A 8 0.94 21.39 -6.07
N LEU A 9 -0.32 20.97 -5.97
CA LEU A 9 -1.34 21.28 -6.96
C LEU A 9 -1.62 22.79 -7.05
N SER A 10 -1.60 23.49 -5.92
CA SER A 10 -1.76 24.96 -5.88
C SER A 10 -0.61 25.69 -6.56
N ALA A 11 0.63 25.26 -6.32
CA ALA A 11 1.83 25.93 -6.80
C ALA A 11 2.16 25.62 -8.27
N SER A 12 1.72 24.48 -8.78
CA SER A 12 2.20 23.97 -10.06
C SER A 12 1.49 24.55 -11.29
N GLY A 13 0.30 25.13 -11.12
CA GLY A 13 -0.53 25.59 -12.25
C GLY A 13 -0.99 24.45 -13.18
N LEU A 14 -1.06 23.22 -12.67
CA LEU A 14 -1.51 22.05 -13.42
C LEU A 14 -3.02 22.14 -13.66
N GLU A 15 -3.46 21.88 -14.89
CA GLU A 15 -4.88 21.85 -15.24
C GLU A 15 -5.57 20.53 -14.87
N GLY A 16 -4.80 19.52 -14.46
CA GLY A 16 -5.32 18.23 -14.01
C GLY A 16 -4.22 17.29 -13.54
N VAL A 17 -4.62 16.16 -12.94
CA VAL A 17 -3.69 15.20 -12.33
C VAL A 17 -4.08 13.75 -12.60
N ILE A 18 -3.09 12.90 -12.88
CA ILE A 18 -3.24 11.45 -12.81
C ILE A 18 -2.40 10.99 -11.61
N ALA A 19 -3.06 10.59 -10.54
CA ALA A 19 -2.41 10.21 -9.30
C ALA A 19 -2.38 8.68 -9.17
N VAL A 20 -1.16 8.13 -9.18
CA VAL A 20 -0.93 6.71 -8.87
C VAL A 20 -0.77 6.57 -7.37
N VAL A 21 -1.62 5.75 -6.75
CA VAL A 21 -1.69 5.60 -5.30
C VAL A 21 -1.59 4.13 -4.90
N ALA A 22 -0.99 3.90 -3.75
CA ALA A 22 -0.68 2.59 -3.22
C ALA A 22 -0.91 2.58 -1.71
N CYS A 23 -1.02 1.40 -1.11
CA CYS A 23 -1.22 1.23 0.33
C CYS A 23 -2.54 1.89 0.81
N ASP A 24 -2.68 2.07 2.11
CA ASP A 24 -3.93 2.48 2.76
C ASP A 24 -4.09 4.01 2.86
N LYS A 25 -3.08 4.71 3.40
CA LYS A 25 -3.16 6.15 3.68
C LYS A 25 -2.99 7.03 2.43
N PRO A 26 -2.09 6.72 1.47
CA PRO A 26 -1.88 7.56 0.30
C PRO A 26 -3.12 7.78 -0.58
N PRO A 27 -3.97 6.78 -0.90
CA PRO A 27 -5.19 6.98 -1.67
C PRO A 27 -6.15 7.97 -1.02
N VAL A 28 -6.36 7.86 0.29
CA VAL A 28 -7.29 8.72 1.04
C VAL A 28 -6.79 10.17 1.06
N GLY A 29 -5.51 10.38 1.38
CA GLY A 29 -4.93 11.72 1.40
C GLY A 29 -4.90 12.38 0.02
N THR A 30 -4.65 11.60 -1.02
CA THR A 30 -4.64 12.07 -2.42
C THR A 30 -6.04 12.43 -2.90
N LEU A 31 -7.04 11.58 -2.63
CA LEU A 31 -8.42 11.85 -2.97
C LEU A 31 -8.92 13.14 -2.30
N ALA A 32 -8.61 13.33 -1.02
CA ALA A 32 -8.96 14.56 -0.33
C ALA A 32 -8.37 15.80 -1.02
N ALA A 33 -7.08 15.78 -1.38
CA ALA A 33 -6.43 16.90 -2.08
C ALA A 33 -7.03 17.16 -3.47
N VAL A 34 -7.35 16.10 -4.23
CA VAL A 34 -8.01 16.21 -5.53
C VAL A 34 -9.39 16.86 -5.41
N LEU A 35 -10.18 16.47 -4.39
CA LEU A 35 -11.51 17.02 -4.15
C LEU A 35 -11.46 18.50 -3.72
N GLU A 36 -10.48 18.88 -2.90
CA GLU A 36 -10.26 20.28 -2.51
C GLU A 36 -9.87 21.17 -3.70
N HIS A 37 -9.06 20.64 -4.63
CA HIS A 37 -8.63 21.37 -5.83
C HIS A 37 -9.69 21.45 -6.93
N ASN A 38 -10.59 20.47 -6.99
CA ASN A 38 -11.72 20.42 -7.92
C ASN A 38 -11.31 20.68 -9.39
N ARG A 39 -10.22 20.04 -9.82
CA ARG A 39 -9.71 20.03 -11.20
C ARG A 39 -9.83 18.61 -11.80
N PRO A 40 -9.84 18.47 -13.14
CA PRO A 40 -9.82 17.16 -13.79
C PRO A 40 -8.77 16.21 -13.19
N ALA A 41 -9.19 15.05 -12.71
CA ALA A 41 -8.31 14.12 -12.03
C ALA A 41 -8.68 12.65 -12.28
N ILE A 42 -7.66 11.80 -12.31
CA ILE A 42 -7.77 10.34 -12.33
C ILE A 42 -6.99 9.79 -11.13
N ILE A 43 -7.61 8.87 -10.39
CA ILE A 43 -6.94 8.08 -9.37
C ILE A 43 -6.73 6.66 -9.90
N MET A 44 -5.48 6.20 -9.87
CA MET A 44 -5.10 4.87 -10.33
C MET A 44 -4.44 4.10 -9.17
N SER A 45 -4.98 2.94 -8.84
CA SER A 45 -4.31 2.03 -7.89
C SER A 45 -3.14 1.31 -8.57
N ASP A 46 -2.05 1.09 -7.84
CA ASP A 46 -0.91 0.26 -8.28
C ASP A 46 -1.21 -1.25 -8.24
N GLY A 47 -2.29 -1.66 -7.57
CA GLY A 47 -2.75 -3.03 -7.50
C GLY A 47 -2.40 -3.73 -6.18
N SER A 48 -2.96 -4.92 -5.98
CA SER A 48 -2.70 -5.73 -4.80
C SER A 48 -1.46 -6.61 -5.01
N ILE A 49 -0.63 -6.72 -3.97
CA ILE A 49 0.45 -7.71 -3.90
C ILE A 49 -0.13 -9.13 -3.96
N ARG A 50 0.60 -10.07 -4.56
CA ARG A 50 0.21 -11.49 -4.57
C ARG A 50 0.51 -12.13 -3.21
N PRO A 51 -0.27 -13.14 -2.79
CA PRO A 51 0.11 -13.94 -1.62
C PRO A 51 1.49 -14.57 -1.80
N GLY A 52 2.23 -14.66 -0.70
CA GLY A 52 3.43 -15.48 -0.59
C GLY A 52 3.11 -16.97 -0.64
N THR A 53 4.14 -17.80 -0.71
CA THR A 53 4.02 -19.27 -0.63
C THR A 53 5.00 -19.77 0.42
N ASP A 54 4.50 -20.43 1.47
CA ASP A 54 5.36 -21.01 2.49
C ASP A 54 6.13 -22.20 1.89
N SER A 55 7.46 -22.09 1.86
CA SER A 55 8.31 -23.12 1.25
C SER A 55 8.27 -24.47 1.99
N ALA A 56 7.80 -24.50 3.24
CA ALA A 56 7.67 -25.73 4.01
C ALA A 56 6.35 -26.48 3.75
N THR A 57 5.26 -25.77 3.44
CA THR A 57 3.90 -26.35 3.34
C THR A 57 3.30 -26.25 1.95
N GLY A 58 3.77 -25.31 1.13
CA GLY A 58 3.17 -24.97 -0.16
C GLY A 58 1.90 -24.11 -0.04
N GLU A 59 1.49 -23.74 1.17
CA GLU A 59 0.27 -22.97 1.41
C GLU A 59 0.49 -21.47 1.15
N PRO A 60 -0.56 -20.74 0.71
CA PRO A 60 -0.49 -19.30 0.55
C PRO A 60 -0.39 -18.61 1.92
N ILE A 61 0.50 -17.62 2.02
CA ILE A 61 0.75 -16.85 3.24
C ILE A 61 0.76 -15.36 2.96
N ASP A 62 0.46 -14.55 3.97
CA ASP A 62 0.43 -13.09 3.87
C ASP A 62 0.86 -12.40 5.18
N ILE A 63 0.70 -11.07 5.22
CA ILE A 63 1.02 -10.28 6.42
C ILE A 63 0.19 -10.68 7.65
N ILE A 64 -1.03 -11.20 7.47
CA ILE A 64 -1.87 -11.68 8.57
C ILE A 64 -1.29 -12.98 9.15
N THR A 65 -0.79 -13.89 8.31
CA THR A 65 -0.05 -15.08 8.77
C THR A 65 1.12 -14.70 9.67
N SER A 66 1.87 -13.66 9.28
CA SER A 66 3.00 -13.14 10.07
C SER A 66 2.57 -12.67 11.45
N TYR A 67 1.44 -11.95 11.55
CA TYR A 67 0.90 -11.49 12.83
C TYR A 67 0.36 -12.64 13.70
N GLN A 68 -0.28 -13.64 13.10
CA GLN A 68 -0.78 -14.82 13.81
C GLN A 68 0.36 -15.62 14.46
N LEU A 69 1.52 -15.70 13.81
CA LEU A 69 2.69 -16.43 14.28
C LEU A 69 3.65 -15.60 15.12
N ALA A 70 3.36 -14.31 15.35
CA ALA A 70 4.27 -13.39 16.05
C ALA A 70 4.65 -13.88 17.46
N GLY A 71 3.73 -14.58 18.14
CA GLY A 71 3.92 -15.17 19.47
C GLY A 71 4.51 -16.58 19.51
N SER A 72 4.87 -17.17 18.36
CA SER A 72 5.48 -18.51 18.32
C SER A 72 6.91 -18.49 18.88
N ASP A 73 7.28 -19.55 19.61
CA ASP A 73 8.65 -19.77 20.08
C ASP A 73 9.60 -20.23 18.94
N ASP A 74 9.04 -20.77 17.85
CA ASP A 74 9.79 -21.21 16.67
C ASP A 74 10.31 -20.02 15.86
N GLN A 75 11.56 -19.65 16.11
CA GLN A 75 12.22 -18.52 15.45
C GLN A 75 12.48 -18.76 13.97
N ASP A 76 12.75 -20.02 13.58
CA ASP A 76 13.05 -20.37 12.19
C ASP A 76 11.79 -20.28 11.34
N MET A 77 10.65 -20.76 11.85
CA MET A 77 9.33 -20.57 11.24
C MET A 77 9.00 -19.09 11.10
N LYS A 78 9.13 -18.30 12.18
CA LYS A 78 8.85 -16.86 12.13
C LYS A 78 9.69 -16.14 11.08
N ARG A 79 10.98 -16.45 11.02
CA ARG A 79 11.89 -15.89 10.02
C ARG A 79 11.47 -16.28 8.60
N ARG A 80 11.15 -17.55 8.36
CA ARG A 80 10.72 -18.04 7.05
C ARG A 80 9.46 -17.31 6.57
N ILE A 81 8.42 -17.28 7.39
CA ILE A 81 7.15 -16.61 7.05
C ILE A 81 7.36 -15.12 6.80
N ALA A 82 8.17 -14.43 7.62
CA ALA A 82 8.45 -13.01 7.42
C ALA A 82 9.18 -12.70 6.09
N LEU A 83 9.97 -13.65 5.56
CA LEU A 83 10.67 -13.50 4.28
C LEU A 83 9.78 -13.85 3.09
N GLU A 84 8.82 -14.75 3.28
CA GLU A 84 8.05 -15.33 2.17
C GLU A 84 6.64 -14.72 2.03
N ALA A 85 6.11 -14.05 3.06
CA ALA A 85 4.73 -13.52 3.08
C ALA A 85 4.43 -12.39 2.08
N CYS A 86 5.46 -11.66 1.62
CA CYS A 86 5.31 -10.51 0.73
C CYS A 86 6.30 -10.62 -0.45
N PRO A 87 5.95 -11.35 -1.52
CA PRO A 87 6.82 -11.59 -2.67
C PRO A 87 6.99 -10.39 -3.62
#